data_AF-A0A1T5EDD0-F1
#
_entry.id   AF-A0A1T5EDD0-F1
#
_cell.length_a   1.000
_cell.length_b   1.000
_cell.length_c   1.000
_cell.angle_alpha   90.00
_cell.angle_beta   90.00
_cell.angle_gamma   90.00
#
_symmetry.space_group_name_H-M   'P 1'
#
loop_
_entity.id
_entity.type
_entity.pdbx_description
1 polymer ?
#
loop_
_entity_poly.entity_id
_entity_poly.type
_entity_poly.pdbx_seq_one_letter_code
_entity_poly.pdbx_strand_id
1 'polypeptide(L)'
;MFLEGLQADLTTQPVDPACPKLGQYLMASMGSLPDEVLRILFLDASYRLIADEQLHHGSVRQLELYPRTIFRRAIEHGATGLILVHNHPSGDATPSENDIVATRRLSDLGRSLDIEIVDHIVVTATHAQRVAASGRIGSDRAPACAHVLRDNPGSGGGGQQQSASTALANARRAYKRRQFRRELIGSPKLFGEPAWDMLIDLFIHESEGKKVATSALCLASTAPPSTALRLVNKLCEAKLLVKIDDPDDGRRQFVELTPDTAARLENYFGADEGGMQEG
;
A
#
# COMPACT_ATOMS: atom_id res chain seq x y z
N MET A 1 -16.22 -22.67 18.79
CA MET A 1 -16.80 -21.79 19.83
C MET A 1 -15.78 -20.82 20.45
N PHE A 2 -14.66 -21.24 21.06
CA PHE A 2 -13.67 -20.30 21.63
C PHE A 2 -12.91 -19.49 20.56
N LEU A 3 -12.36 -20.14 19.54
CA LEU A 3 -11.65 -19.49 18.43
C LEU A 3 -12.56 -18.58 17.59
N GLU A 4 -13.81 -18.99 17.37
CA GLU A 4 -14.81 -18.18 16.64
C GLU A 4 -15.15 -16.89 17.39
N GLY A 5 -15.22 -16.92 18.73
CA GLY A 5 -15.41 -15.72 19.54
C GLY A 5 -14.22 -14.75 19.46
N LEU A 6 -13.00 -15.29 19.49
CA LEU A 6 -11.76 -14.50 19.30
C LEU A 6 -11.68 -13.89 17.89
N GLN A 7 -12.10 -14.62 16.85
CA GLN A 7 -12.12 -14.13 15.47
C GLN A 7 -13.22 -13.08 15.24
N ALA A 8 -14.40 -13.25 15.84
CA ALA A 8 -15.49 -12.29 15.77
C ALA A 8 -15.09 -10.94 16.41
N ASP A 9 -14.37 -10.98 17.54
CA ASP A 9 -13.81 -9.77 18.17
C ASP A 9 -12.86 -9.02 17.22
N LEU A 10 -12.01 -9.75 16.48
CA LEU A 10 -11.00 -9.18 15.57
C LEU A 10 -11.58 -8.54 14.29
N THR A 11 -12.81 -8.89 13.90
CA THR A 11 -13.46 -8.36 12.67
C THR A 11 -14.22 -7.06 12.90
N THR A 12 -14.51 -6.70 14.16
CA THR A 12 -15.31 -5.50 14.49
C THR A 12 -14.48 -4.24 14.69
N GLN A 13 -13.17 -4.38 14.90
CA GLN A 13 -12.26 -3.27 15.21
C GLN A 13 -11.01 -3.32 14.33
N PRO A 14 -10.28 -2.19 14.17
CA PRO A 14 -8.95 -2.21 13.59
C PRO A 14 -8.05 -3.21 14.32
N VAL A 15 -7.31 -4.01 13.54
CA VAL A 15 -6.39 -5.01 14.09
C VAL A 15 -5.11 -4.30 14.52
N ASP A 16 -4.83 -4.33 15.82
CA ASP A 16 -3.53 -3.94 16.37
C ASP A 16 -2.64 -5.19 16.48
N PRO A 17 -1.50 -5.26 15.75
CA PRO A 17 -0.60 -6.40 15.81
C PRO A 17 0.07 -6.58 17.19
N ALA A 18 0.08 -5.56 18.05
CA ALA A 18 0.57 -5.66 19.43
C ALA A 18 -0.50 -6.13 20.43
N CYS A 19 -1.75 -6.30 20.00
CA CYS A 19 -2.85 -6.69 20.86
C CYS A 19 -2.64 -8.11 21.42
N PRO A 20 -2.68 -8.31 22.75
CA PRO A 20 -2.55 -9.64 23.35
C PRO A 20 -3.62 -10.64 22.88
N LYS A 21 -4.83 -10.15 22.54
CA LYS A 21 -5.90 -11.00 22.00
C LYS A 21 -5.54 -11.61 20.64
N LEU A 22 -4.88 -10.83 19.77
CA LEU A 22 -4.41 -11.33 18.49
C LEU A 22 -3.36 -12.42 18.71
N GLY A 23 -2.39 -12.18 19.60
CA GLY A 23 -1.39 -13.20 19.96
C GLY A 23 -2.03 -14.50 20.47
N GLN A 24 -3.02 -14.40 21.37
CA GLN A 24 -3.76 -15.56 21.88
C GLN A 24 -4.51 -16.31 20.78
N TYR A 25 -5.17 -15.59 19.87
CA TYR A 25 -5.83 -16.18 18.71
C TYR A 25 -4.84 -16.92 17.79
N LEU A 26 -3.72 -16.30 17.46
CA LEU A 26 -2.71 -16.89 16.58
C LEU A 26 -2.04 -18.11 17.22
N MET A 27 -1.67 -18.04 18.50
CA MET A 27 -1.10 -19.19 19.22
C MET A 27 -2.10 -20.36 19.28
N ALA A 28 -3.36 -20.08 19.60
CA ALA A 28 -4.39 -21.12 19.69
C ALA A 28 -4.79 -21.71 18.33
N SER A 29 -4.70 -20.93 17.25
CA SER A 29 -5.11 -21.37 15.90
C SER A 29 -4.02 -22.12 15.13
N MET A 30 -2.74 -21.82 15.36
CA MET A 30 -1.65 -22.41 14.57
C MET A 30 -0.35 -22.73 15.35
N GLY A 31 -0.22 -22.31 16.61
CA GLY A 31 1.02 -22.47 17.39
C GLY A 31 1.43 -23.91 17.68
N SER A 32 0.50 -24.86 17.62
CA SER A 32 0.75 -26.31 17.84
C SER A 32 0.71 -27.15 16.56
N LEU A 33 0.72 -26.52 15.39
CA LEU A 33 0.77 -27.26 14.13
C LEU A 33 2.13 -27.98 13.98
N PRO A 34 2.13 -29.22 13.48
CA PRO A 34 3.34 -30.05 13.37
C PRO A 34 4.28 -29.57 12.25
N ASP A 35 3.73 -28.89 11.25
CA ASP A 35 4.45 -28.33 10.11
C ASP A 35 4.44 -26.80 10.18
N GLU A 36 5.44 -26.15 9.57
CA GLU A 36 5.43 -24.69 9.40
C GLU A 36 4.36 -24.30 8.37
N VAL A 37 3.42 -23.47 8.80
CA VAL A 37 2.31 -22.97 7.99
C VAL A 37 2.32 -21.46 7.98
N LEU A 38 2.16 -20.86 6.80
CA LEU A 38 1.93 -19.42 6.65
C LEU A 38 0.44 -19.12 6.70
N ARG A 39 0.08 -18.14 7.52
CA ARG A 39 -1.22 -17.48 7.57
C ARG A 39 -1.03 -16.01 7.22
N ILE A 40 -2.01 -15.43 6.53
CA ILE A 40 -2.02 -14.03 6.15
C ILE A 40 -3.35 -13.42 6.56
N LEU A 41 -3.27 -12.33 7.32
CA LEU A 41 -4.41 -11.48 7.61
C LEU A 41 -4.39 -10.33 6.61
N PHE A 42 -5.46 -10.23 5.81
CA PHE A 42 -5.66 -9.20 4.81
C PHE A 42 -6.42 -8.04 5.44
N LEU A 43 -5.88 -6.83 5.36
CA LEU A 43 -6.40 -5.65 6.01
C LEU A 43 -6.83 -4.60 4.99
N ASP A 44 -7.91 -3.88 5.31
CA ASP A 44 -8.33 -2.70 4.58
C ASP A 44 -7.53 -1.45 4.99
N ALA A 45 -7.88 -0.32 4.37
CA ALA A 45 -7.23 0.97 4.59
C ALA A 45 -7.36 1.45 6.05
N SER A 46 -8.41 1.02 6.75
CA SER A 46 -8.65 1.29 8.18
C SER A 46 -8.07 0.21 9.10
N TYR A 47 -7.20 -0.65 8.59
CA TYR A 47 -6.63 -1.82 9.29
C TYR A 47 -7.65 -2.82 9.83
N ARG A 48 -8.84 -2.89 9.22
CA ARG A 48 -9.83 -3.91 9.59
C ARG A 48 -9.58 -5.18 8.81
N LEU A 49 -9.84 -6.32 9.46
CA LEU A 49 -9.68 -7.63 8.85
C LEU A 49 -10.71 -7.83 7.73
N ILE A 50 -10.22 -7.99 6.50
CA ILE A 50 -11.01 -8.39 5.32
C ILE A 50 -11.11 -9.91 5.26
N ALA A 51 -9.96 -10.57 5.37
CA ALA A 51 -9.84 -12.02 5.25
C ALA A 51 -8.68 -12.56 6.09
N ASP A 52 -8.81 -13.81 6.51
CA ASP A 52 -7.80 -14.57 7.23
C ASP A 52 -7.61 -15.91 6.50
N GLU A 53 -6.45 -16.10 5.88
CA GLU A 53 -6.17 -17.29 5.07
C GLU A 53 -4.89 -18.00 5.48
N GLN A 54 -4.96 -19.33 5.52
CA GLN A 54 -3.79 -20.19 5.64
C GLN A 54 -3.31 -20.60 4.25
N LEU A 55 -2.12 -20.13 3.87
CA LEU A 55 -1.45 -20.54 2.64
C LEU A 55 -0.63 -21.80 2.93
N HIS A 56 -1.12 -22.94 2.47
CA HIS A 56 -0.40 -24.20 2.54
C HIS A 56 0.39 -24.43 1.25
N HIS A 57 1.67 -24.78 1.37
CA HIS A 57 2.44 -25.39 0.30
C HIS A 57 3.03 -26.72 0.81
N GLY A 58 3.19 -27.68 -0.10
CA GLY A 58 3.47 -29.08 0.23
C GLY A 58 4.77 -29.35 1.00
N SER A 59 4.96 -30.62 1.34
CA SER A 59 5.97 -31.29 2.20
C SER A 59 7.45 -30.87 2.04
N VAL A 60 7.78 -29.59 2.18
CA VAL A 60 9.16 -29.11 2.33
C VAL A 60 9.28 -28.53 3.73
N ARG A 61 10.26 -29.02 4.49
CA ARG A 61 10.45 -28.79 5.94
C ARG A 61 10.71 -27.33 6.36
N GLN A 62 10.64 -26.38 5.43
CA GLN A 62 10.88 -24.96 5.67
C GLN A 62 9.86 -24.14 4.90
N LEU A 63 9.32 -23.12 5.56
CA LEU A 63 8.38 -22.20 4.94
C LEU A 63 9.09 -21.33 3.90
N GLU A 64 8.69 -21.46 2.64
CA GLU A 64 9.11 -20.57 1.57
C GLU A 64 7.99 -19.55 1.27
N LEU A 65 8.28 -18.27 1.50
CA LEU A 65 7.33 -17.19 1.22
C LEU A 65 7.35 -16.88 -0.28
N TYR A 66 6.26 -17.18 -0.99
CA TYR A 66 6.13 -16.91 -2.44
C TYR A 66 5.45 -15.56 -2.70
N PRO A 67 6.19 -14.49 -3.05
CA PRO A 67 5.61 -13.14 -3.17
C PRO A 67 4.47 -13.07 -4.18
N ARG A 68 4.61 -13.76 -5.32
CA ARG A 68 3.57 -13.80 -6.36
C ARG A 68 2.23 -14.33 -5.82
N THR A 69 2.26 -15.36 -4.98
CA THR A 69 1.05 -15.94 -4.40
C THR A 69 0.44 -14.98 -3.38
N ILE A 70 1.27 -14.45 -2.49
CA ILE A 70 0.87 -13.51 -1.43
C ILE A 70 0.19 -12.27 -2.03
N PHE A 71 0.86 -11.59 -2.94
CA PHE A 71 0.34 -10.36 -3.53
C PHE A 71 -0.83 -10.59 -4.49
N ARG A 72 -0.89 -11.75 -5.17
CA ARG A 72 -2.10 -12.11 -5.92
C ARG A 72 -3.32 -12.17 -5.00
N ARG A 73 -3.22 -12.87 -3.85
CA ARG A 73 -4.32 -12.94 -2.87
C ARG A 73 -4.67 -11.58 -2.29
N ALA A 74 -3.65 -10.77 -1.98
CA ALA A 74 -3.87 -9.42 -1.48
C ALA A 74 -4.68 -8.55 -2.47
N ILE A 75 -4.34 -8.63 -3.76
CA ILE A 75 -5.07 -7.92 -4.83
C ILE A 75 -6.49 -8.48 -5.00
N GLU A 76 -6.67 -9.80 -4.96
CA GLU A 76 -7.99 -10.44 -5.06
C GLU A 76 -8.93 -10.00 -3.93
N HIS A 77 -8.40 -9.76 -2.73
CA HIS A 77 -9.15 -9.25 -1.58
C HIS A 77 -9.28 -7.73 -1.51
N GLY A 78 -8.58 -6.98 -2.38
CA GLY A 78 -8.51 -5.51 -2.28
C GLY A 78 -7.82 -5.03 -1.00
N ALA A 79 -6.88 -5.81 -0.47
CA ALA A 79 -6.16 -5.49 0.76
C ALA A 79 -5.15 -4.37 0.51
N THR A 80 -5.05 -3.45 1.47
CA THR A 80 -4.02 -2.38 1.51
C THR A 80 -2.96 -2.66 2.58
N GLY A 81 -3.20 -3.63 3.46
CA GLY A 81 -2.26 -4.08 4.49
C GLY A 81 -2.27 -5.59 4.67
N LEU A 82 -1.15 -6.16 5.08
CA LEU A 82 -0.95 -7.58 5.36
C LEU A 82 -0.26 -7.76 6.70
N ILE A 83 -0.75 -8.70 7.51
CA ILE A 83 0.00 -9.27 8.63
C ILE A 83 0.37 -10.69 8.24
N LEU A 84 1.66 -10.96 8.14
CA LEU A 84 2.18 -12.30 7.91
C LEU A 84 2.29 -13.02 9.25
N VAL A 85 1.91 -14.29 9.30
CA VAL A 85 2.04 -15.11 10.50
C VAL A 85 2.53 -16.49 10.12
N HIS A 86 3.57 -17.00 10.77
CA HIS A 86 3.94 -18.40 10.65
C HIS A 86 4.25 -19.04 11.98
N ASN A 87 4.07 -20.35 12.07
CA ASN A 87 4.40 -21.10 13.28
C ASN A 87 5.79 -21.74 13.18
N HIS A 88 6.49 -21.84 14.30
CA HIS A 88 7.69 -22.65 14.45
C HIS A 88 7.38 -23.90 15.29
N PRO A 89 7.33 -25.10 14.69
CA PRO A 89 7.14 -26.36 15.41
C PRO A 89 8.25 -26.67 16.44
N SER A 90 9.41 -26.03 16.29
CA SER A 90 10.55 -26.16 17.22
C SER A 90 10.24 -25.66 18.64
N GLY A 91 9.20 -24.82 18.79
CA GLY A 91 8.85 -24.18 20.06
C GLY A 91 9.64 -22.89 20.35
N ASP A 92 10.61 -22.53 19.50
CA ASP A 92 11.33 -21.26 19.56
C ASP A 92 10.69 -20.25 18.60
N ALA A 93 10.14 -19.17 19.14
CA ALA A 93 9.51 -18.11 18.36
C ALA A 93 10.52 -17.14 17.72
N THR A 94 11.82 -17.35 17.93
CA THR A 94 12.87 -16.50 17.35
C THR A 94 12.84 -16.59 15.82
N PRO A 95 12.66 -15.46 15.10
CA PRO A 95 12.71 -15.46 13.64
C PRO A 95 14.07 -15.90 13.12
N SER A 96 14.07 -16.72 12.08
CA SER A 96 15.29 -17.09 11.37
C SER A 96 15.82 -15.92 10.52
N GLU A 97 17.08 -16.00 10.10
CA GLU A 97 17.65 -15.04 9.16
C GLU A 97 16.88 -15.02 7.81
N ASN A 98 16.43 -16.20 7.37
CA ASN A 98 15.62 -16.33 6.17
C ASN A 98 14.28 -15.60 6.30
N ASP A 99 13.62 -15.70 7.48
CA ASP A 99 12.39 -14.96 7.75
C ASP A 99 12.61 -13.46 7.63
N ILE A 100 13.69 -12.95 8.24
CA ILE A 100 14.02 -11.51 8.20
C ILE A 100 14.26 -11.04 6.77
N VAL A 101 15.06 -11.79 5.98
CA VAL A 101 15.35 -11.46 4.58
C VAL A 101 14.09 -11.51 3.72
N ALA A 102 13.28 -12.56 3.88
CA ALA A 102 12.05 -12.72 3.12
C ALA A 102 11.02 -11.63 3.46
N THR A 103 10.91 -11.25 4.74
CA THR A 103 10.04 -10.16 5.21
C THR A 103 10.43 -8.82 4.60
N ARG A 104 11.73 -8.50 4.57
CA ARG A 104 12.23 -7.27 3.94
C ARG A 104 11.90 -7.25 2.47
N ARG A 105 12.18 -8.34 1.75
CA ARG A 105 11.84 -8.49 0.33
C ARG A 105 10.35 -8.31 0.05
N LEU A 106 9.48 -8.90 0.88
CA LEU A 106 8.03 -8.71 0.77
C LEU A 106 7.62 -7.27 1.07
N SER A 107 8.21 -6.65 2.09
CA SER A 107 7.93 -5.25 2.42
C SER A 107 8.27 -4.32 1.25
N ASP A 108 9.41 -4.55 0.60
CA ASP A 108 9.84 -3.75 -0.55
C ASP A 108 8.92 -3.93 -1.75
N LEU A 109 8.56 -5.18 -2.08
CA LEU A 109 7.61 -5.50 -3.15
C LEU A 109 6.21 -4.96 -2.87
N GLY A 110 5.75 -5.05 -1.62
CA GLY A 110 4.45 -4.57 -1.19
C GLY A 110 4.32 -3.06 -1.36
N ARG A 111 5.36 -2.29 -1.00
CA ARG A 111 5.40 -0.85 -1.27
C ARG A 111 5.24 -0.51 -2.75
N SER A 112 5.87 -1.28 -3.65
CA SER A 112 5.68 -1.09 -5.10
C SER A 112 4.26 -1.39 -5.61
N LEU A 113 3.44 -2.07 -4.80
CA LEU A 113 2.10 -2.53 -5.13
C LEU A 113 1.01 -1.82 -4.30
N ASP A 114 1.36 -0.82 -3.48
CA ASP A 114 0.45 -0.15 -2.55
C ASP A 114 -0.15 -1.06 -1.48
N ILE A 115 0.62 -2.07 -1.05
CA ILE A 115 0.22 -3.07 -0.06
C ILE A 115 1.27 -3.09 1.06
N GLU A 116 0.90 -2.58 2.24
CA GLU A 116 1.79 -2.51 3.40
C GLU A 116 1.94 -3.89 4.06
N ILE A 117 3.18 -4.31 4.37
CA ILE A 117 3.41 -5.38 5.35
C ILE A 117 3.38 -4.72 6.74
N VAL A 118 2.24 -4.79 7.41
CA VAL A 118 1.97 -4.14 8.70
C VAL A 118 2.77 -4.80 9.82
N ASP A 119 2.85 -6.13 9.78
CA ASP A 119 3.64 -6.90 10.72
C ASP A 119 3.96 -8.30 10.18
N HIS A 120 4.93 -8.93 10.83
CA HIS A 120 5.22 -10.34 10.64
C HIS A 120 5.43 -11.01 12.00
N ILE A 121 4.59 -12.00 12.33
CA ILE A 121 4.54 -12.62 13.64
C ILE A 121 4.89 -14.10 13.53
N VAL A 122 5.91 -14.52 14.26
CA VAL A 122 6.25 -15.94 14.50
C VAL A 122 5.49 -16.40 15.74
N VAL A 123 4.79 -17.54 15.65
CA VAL A 123 4.06 -18.11 16.79
C VAL A 123 4.50 -19.52 17.13
N THR A 124 4.39 -19.86 18.40
CA THR A 124 4.54 -21.21 18.93
C THR A 124 3.35 -21.52 19.82
N ALA A 125 3.32 -22.71 20.42
CA ALA A 125 2.25 -23.07 21.35
C ALA A 125 2.16 -22.14 22.58
N THR A 126 3.24 -21.43 22.91
CA THR A 126 3.36 -20.64 24.15
C THR A 126 3.77 -19.19 23.95
N HIS A 127 4.37 -18.84 22.80
CA HIS A 127 4.92 -17.51 22.56
C HIS A 127 4.54 -16.99 21.17
N ALA A 128 4.49 -15.67 21.05
CA ALA A 128 4.40 -14.96 19.78
C ALA A 128 5.50 -13.88 19.76
N GLN A 129 6.26 -13.81 18.68
CA GLN A 129 7.37 -12.88 18.51
C GLN A 129 7.31 -12.23 17.14
N ARG A 130 7.58 -10.93 17.10
CA ARG A 130 7.55 -10.17 15.85
C ARG A 130 8.90 -10.23 15.15
N VAL A 131 8.89 -10.34 13.84
CA VAL A 131 10.09 -10.25 13.01
C VAL A 131 10.51 -8.79 12.95
N ALA A 132 11.69 -8.48 13.49
CA ALA A 132 12.26 -7.13 13.46
C ALA A 132 12.81 -6.80 12.06
N ALA A 133 11.92 -6.65 11.08
CA ALA A 133 12.27 -6.11 9.77
C ALA A 133 12.17 -4.58 9.82
N SER A 134 13.31 -3.91 10.04
CA SER A 134 13.56 -2.48 9.79
C SER A 134 12.33 -1.55 9.89
N GLY A 135 12.04 -1.09 11.11
CA GLY A 135 11.05 -0.06 11.40
C GLY A 135 10.04 -0.51 12.45
N ARG A 136 10.22 -0.08 13.71
CA ARG A 136 9.19 -0.24 14.74
C ARG A 136 7.90 0.43 14.26
N ILE A 137 6.85 -0.34 14.00
CA ILE A 137 5.48 0.18 13.97
C ILE A 137 4.84 -0.23 15.30
N GLY A 138 4.97 0.64 16.29
CA GLY A 138 4.42 0.42 17.62
C GLY A 138 4.69 1.59 18.56
N SER A 139 3.77 2.57 18.55
CA SER A 139 3.31 3.43 19.66
C SER A 139 3.01 4.90 19.32
N ASP A 140 3.28 5.40 18.10
CA ASP A 140 2.94 6.81 17.76
C ASP A 140 2.48 7.04 16.31
N ARG A 141 1.85 6.04 15.67
CA ARG A 141 1.16 6.25 14.39
C ARG A 141 -0.30 5.84 14.51
N ALA A 142 -1.16 6.86 14.45
CA ALA A 142 -2.56 6.77 14.05
C ALA A 142 -2.70 5.90 12.78
N PRO A 143 -3.88 5.29 12.52
CA PRO A 143 -4.04 4.26 11.48
C PRO A 143 -3.44 4.76 10.16
N ALA A 144 -2.82 3.92 9.33
CA ALA A 144 -2.30 4.33 8.02
C ALA A 144 -3.41 4.59 6.99
N CYS A 145 -4.54 5.11 7.46
CA CYS A 145 -5.40 6.04 6.74
C CYS A 145 -5.66 7.31 7.56
N ALA A 146 -4.60 7.83 8.16
CA ALA A 146 -4.50 9.17 8.71
C ALA A 146 -3.09 9.68 8.42
N HIS A 147 -2.81 9.97 7.14
CA HIS A 147 -1.81 11.00 6.82
C HIS A 147 -2.37 12.34 7.33
N VAL A 148 -2.33 12.53 8.65
CA VAL A 148 -2.17 13.85 9.23
C VAL A 148 -0.77 14.26 8.84
N LEU A 149 -0.71 15.23 7.95
CA LEU A 149 0.49 15.98 7.64
C LEU A 149 1.12 16.41 8.96
N ARG A 150 2.29 15.85 9.28
CA ARG A 150 3.17 16.54 10.20
C ARG A 150 3.80 17.65 9.37
N ASP A 151 3.35 18.87 9.62
CA ASP A 151 4.09 20.07 9.24
C ASP A 151 5.46 19.97 9.92
N ASN A 152 6.51 19.72 9.14
CA ASN A 152 7.87 19.89 9.64
C ASN A 152 8.54 21.00 8.82
N PRO A 153 8.63 22.24 9.36
CA PRO A 153 9.41 23.28 8.75
C PRO A 153 10.89 23.10 9.11
N GLY A 154 11.74 22.95 8.09
CA GLY A 154 13.22 22.96 8.19
C GLY A 154 13.84 21.55 8.23
N SER A 155 14.94 21.23 7.55
CA SER A 155 16.00 22.04 6.94
C SER A 155 16.92 21.13 6.13
N GLY A 156 17.38 21.53 4.92
CA GLY A 156 18.45 20.84 4.20
C GLY A 156 18.40 20.97 2.67
N GLY A 157 18.82 22.12 2.14
CA GLY A 157 18.70 22.53 0.73
C GLY A 157 19.63 21.84 -0.28
N GLY A 158 19.74 20.51 -0.26
CA GLY A 158 20.53 19.74 -1.24
C GLY A 158 19.88 18.46 -1.79
N GLY A 159 18.87 17.91 -1.12
CA GLY A 159 18.23 16.62 -1.48
C GLY A 159 16.91 16.73 -2.26
N GLN A 160 16.28 17.91 -2.32
CA GLN A 160 14.96 18.08 -2.93
C GLN A 160 14.95 17.84 -4.45
N GLN A 161 16.00 18.23 -5.17
CA GLN A 161 16.04 18.05 -6.63
C GLN A 161 16.26 16.60 -7.06
N GLN A 162 17.02 15.80 -6.29
CA GLN A 162 17.16 14.37 -6.56
C GLN A 162 15.86 13.62 -6.23
N SER A 163 15.27 13.86 -5.06
CA SER A 163 14.01 13.23 -4.65
C SER A 163 12.85 13.51 -5.62
N ALA A 164 12.69 14.77 -6.06
CA ALA A 164 11.68 15.14 -7.06
C ALA A 164 11.90 14.45 -8.42
N SER A 165 13.16 14.31 -8.85
CA SER A 165 13.48 13.62 -10.12
C SER A 165 13.18 12.12 -10.07
N THR A 166 13.43 11.47 -8.94
CA THR A 166 13.09 10.04 -8.76
C THR A 166 11.58 9.84 -8.66
N ALA A 167 10.89 10.72 -7.94
CA ALA A 167 9.43 10.71 -7.83
C ALA A 167 8.77 10.80 -9.22
N LEU A 168 9.24 11.71 -10.08
CA LEU A 168 8.75 11.81 -11.46
C LEU A 168 8.97 10.51 -12.26
N ALA A 169 10.16 9.89 -12.14
CA ALA A 169 10.46 8.64 -12.83
C ALA A 169 9.53 7.50 -12.36
N ASN A 170 9.28 7.41 -11.06
CA ASN A 170 8.37 6.43 -10.46
C ASN A 170 6.92 6.65 -10.89
N ALA A 171 6.44 7.88 -10.87
CA ALA A 171 5.11 8.24 -11.34
C ALA A 171 4.88 7.81 -12.80
N ARG A 172 5.85 8.07 -13.69
CA ARG A 172 5.77 7.63 -15.09
C ARG A 172 5.73 6.11 -15.24
N ARG A 173 6.52 5.38 -14.46
CA ARG A 173 6.53 3.91 -14.48
C ARG A 173 5.19 3.35 -14.02
N ALA A 174 4.64 3.88 -12.94
CA ALA A 174 3.32 3.51 -12.42
C ALA A 174 2.21 3.79 -13.44
N TYR A 175 2.19 5.00 -14.02
CA TYR A 175 1.22 5.39 -15.03
C TYR A 175 1.26 4.49 -16.28
N LYS A 176 2.45 4.24 -16.82
CA LYS A 176 2.63 3.35 -17.99
C LYS A 176 2.16 1.92 -17.73
N ARG A 177 2.45 1.34 -16.56
CA ARG A 177 1.99 -0.01 -16.20
C ARG A 177 0.46 -0.08 -16.13
N ARG A 178 -0.20 0.94 -15.58
CA ARG A 178 -1.66 1.03 -15.51
C ARG A 178 -2.31 1.15 -16.89
N GLN A 179 -1.75 1.99 -17.76
CA GLN A 179 -2.18 2.11 -19.16
C GLN A 179 -2.02 0.78 -19.92
N PHE A 180 -0.86 0.12 -19.78
CA PHE A 180 -0.60 -1.15 -20.47
C PHE A 180 -1.51 -2.29 -19.98
N ARG A 181 -1.79 -2.37 -18.67
CA ARG A 181 -2.74 -3.35 -18.09
C ARG A 181 -4.14 -3.20 -18.71
N ARG A 182 -4.56 -1.97 -18.99
CA ARG A 182 -5.84 -1.66 -19.63
C ARG A 182 -5.89 -2.09 -21.09
N GLU A 183 -4.81 -1.85 -21.83
CA GLU A 183 -4.72 -2.17 -23.26
C GLU A 183 -4.59 -3.68 -23.52
N LEU A 184 -3.84 -4.39 -22.67
CA LEU A 184 -3.49 -5.79 -22.88
C LEU A 184 -4.69 -6.76 -22.79
N ILE A 185 -5.67 -6.49 -21.93
CA ILE A 185 -6.79 -7.42 -21.63
C ILE A 185 -8.09 -7.06 -22.40
N GLY A 186 -8.14 -5.93 -23.11
CA GLY A 186 -9.23 -5.63 -24.05
C GLY A 186 -10.57 -5.21 -23.41
N SER A 187 -10.57 -4.71 -22.17
CA SER A 187 -11.77 -4.13 -21.55
C SER A 187 -11.42 -2.95 -20.63
N PRO A 188 -11.25 -1.72 -21.19
CA PRO A 188 -10.76 -0.55 -20.46
C PRO A 188 -11.64 -0.13 -19.28
N LYS A 189 -12.93 -0.49 -19.31
CA LYS A 189 -13.89 -0.15 -18.25
C LYS A 189 -13.77 -1.03 -17.01
N LEU A 190 -13.15 -2.21 -17.12
CA LEU A 190 -13.05 -3.17 -16.02
C LEU A 190 -11.79 -2.97 -15.16
N PHE A 191 -10.77 -2.32 -15.73
CA PHE A 191 -9.48 -2.17 -15.09
C PHE A 191 -9.14 -0.69 -15.08
N GLY A 192 -9.38 0.01 -13.97
CA GLY A 192 -9.02 1.43 -13.88
C GLY A 192 -9.55 2.10 -12.62
N GLU A 193 -8.81 3.11 -12.17
CA GLU A 193 -9.17 4.03 -11.09
C GLU A 193 -9.13 5.44 -11.67
N PRO A 194 -10.20 5.89 -12.36
CA PRO A 194 -10.14 7.08 -13.20
C PRO A 194 -9.76 8.36 -12.43
N ALA A 195 -10.10 8.45 -11.15
CA ALA A 195 -9.69 9.57 -10.30
C ALA A 195 -8.21 9.53 -9.94
N TRP A 196 -7.66 8.33 -9.70
CA TRP A 196 -6.24 8.15 -9.40
C TRP A 196 -5.37 8.37 -10.64
N ASP A 197 -5.81 7.86 -11.79
CA ASP A 197 -5.13 8.08 -13.07
C ASP A 197 -5.03 9.59 -13.40
N MET A 198 -6.07 10.38 -13.09
CA MET A 198 -6.04 11.85 -13.18
C MET A 198 -5.00 12.49 -12.26
N LEU A 199 -4.88 12.03 -11.01
CA LEU A 199 -3.92 12.57 -10.04
C LEU A 199 -2.48 12.29 -10.45
N ILE A 200 -2.20 11.08 -10.96
CA ILE A 200 -0.85 10.72 -11.45
C ILE A 200 -0.51 11.54 -12.71
N ASP A 201 -1.46 11.69 -13.64
CA ASP A 201 -1.27 12.47 -14.87
C ASP A 201 -0.98 13.95 -14.56
N LEU A 202 -1.75 14.55 -13.63
CA LEU A 202 -1.50 15.91 -13.14
C LEU A 202 -0.13 16.06 -12.48
N PHE A 203 0.24 15.12 -11.60
CA PHE A 203 1.53 15.16 -10.91
C PHE A 203 2.71 15.12 -11.89
N ILE A 204 2.63 14.25 -12.92
CA ILE A 204 3.65 14.17 -13.97
C ILE A 204 3.75 15.51 -14.72
N HIS A 205 2.62 16.11 -15.08
CA HIS A 205 2.61 17.38 -15.81
C HIS A 205 3.07 18.56 -14.96
N GLU A 206 2.67 18.64 -13.69
CA GLU A 206 3.10 19.68 -12.76
C GLU A 206 4.60 19.60 -12.47
N SER A 207 5.14 18.39 -12.30
CA SER A 207 6.59 18.13 -12.17
C SER A 207 7.38 18.53 -13.42
N GLU A 208 6.73 18.58 -14.59
CA GLU A 208 7.29 19.09 -15.85
C GLU A 208 7.07 20.60 -16.05
N GLY A 209 6.41 21.29 -15.11
CA GLY A 209 6.04 22.71 -15.22
C GLY A 209 4.94 22.98 -16.25
N LYS A 210 4.14 21.98 -16.61
CA LYS A 210 3.07 22.10 -17.61
C LYS A 210 1.71 22.21 -16.95
N LYS A 211 0.91 23.18 -17.42
CA LYS A 211 -0.50 23.32 -17.02
C LYS A 211 -1.39 22.37 -17.80
N VAL A 212 -2.33 21.71 -17.12
CA VAL A 212 -3.26 20.76 -17.72
C VAL A 212 -4.66 21.37 -17.79
N ALA A 213 -5.27 21.37 -18.98
CA ALA A 213 -6.65 21.82 -19.13
C ALA A 213 -7.62 20.75 -18.63
N THR A 214 -8.78 21.15 -18.11
CA THR A 214 -9.83 20.24 -17.61
C THR A 214 -10.21 19.18 -18.66
N SER A 215 -10.30 19.57 -19.93
CA SER A 215 -10.60 18.66 -21.04
C SER A 215 -9.50 17.62 -21.27
N ALA A 216 -8.23 18.01 -21.17
CA ALA A 216 -7.09 17.10 -21.29
C ALA A 216 -7.07 16.10 -20.12
N LEU A 217 -7.34 16.57 -18.90
CA LEU A 217 -7.43 15.71 -17.72
C LEU A 217 -8.55 14.67 -17.84
N CYS A 218 -9.68 15.05 -18.43
CA CYS A 218 -10.77 14.10 -18.68
C CYS A 218 -10.35 12.97 -19.62
N LEU A 219 -9.48 13.24 -20.61
CA LEU A 219 -8.96 12.22 -21.51
C LEU A 219 -8.08 11.20 -20.77
N ALA A 220 -7.26 11.67 -19.82
CA ALA A 220 -6.38 10.80 -19.02
C ALA A 220 -7.16 9.75 -18.22
N SER A 221 -8.37 10.10 -17.75
CA SER A 221 -9.22 9.21 -16.93
C SER A 221 -9.79 8.02 -17.68
N THR A 222 -9.85 8.07 -19.01
CA THR A 222 -10.48 7.07 -19.90
C THR A 222 -11.95 6.73 -19.61
N ALA A 223 -12.58 7.46 -18.68
CA ALA A 223 -14.01 7.41 -18.40
C ALA A 223 -14.78 8.26 -19.42
N PRO A 224 -16.11 8.04 -19.57
CA PRO A 224 -16.94 8.94 -20.37
C PRO A 224 -16.79 10.40 -19.90
N PRO A 225 -16.78 11.40 -20.81
CA PRO A 225 -16.50 12.80 -20.46
C PRO A 225 -17.35 13.37 -19.33
N SER A 226 -18.64 13.04 -19.27
CA SER A 226 -19.55 13.47 -18.20
C SER A 226 -19.19 12.86 -16.84
N THR A 227 -18.73 11.60 -16.83
CA THR A 227 -18.23 10.92 -15.63
C THR A 227 -16.90 11.52 -15.18
N ALA A 228 -15.99 11.77 -16.12
CA ALA A 228 -14.70 12.38 -15.84
C ALA A 228 -14.87 13.78 -15.23
N LEU A 229 -15.71 14.63 -15.83
CA LEU A 229 -15.99 15.96 -15.30
C LEU A 229 -16.60 15.91 -13.89
N ARG A 230 -17.49 14.95 -13.62
CA ARG A 230 -18.04 14.74 -12.28
C ARG A 230 -16.96 14.34 -11.27
N LEU A 231 -16.00 13.52 -11.66
CA LEU A 231 -14.87 13.13 -10.81
C LEU A 231 -13.96 14.32 -10.52
N VAL A 232 -13.64 15.13 -11.53
CA VAL A 232 -12.88 16.37 -11.34
C VAL A 232 -13.58 17.28 -10.33
N ASN A 233 -14.90 17.47 -10.46
CA ASN A 233 -15.65 18.29 -9.51
C ASN A 233 -15.61 17.71 -8.08
N LYS A 234 -15.77 16.40 -7.91
CA LYS A 234 -15.64 15.74 -6.61
C LYS A 234 -14.24 15.89 -6.01
N LEU A 235 -13.20 15.79 -6.83
CA LEU A 235 -11.82 16.00 -6.38
C LEU A 235 -11.56 17.46 -5.97
N CYS A 236 -12.19 18.43 -6.64
CA CYS A 236 -12.18 19.82 -6.21
C CYS A 236 -12.95 20.05 -4.90
N GLU A 237 -14.14 19.45 -4.74
CA GLU A 237 -14.92 19.50 -3.49
C GLU A 237 -14.14 18.91 -2.32
N ALA A 238 -13.39 17.83 -2.56
CA ALA A 238 -12.49 17.20 -1.59
C ALA A 238 -11.18 17.98 -1.35
N LYS A 239 -10.98 19.14 -2.01
CA LYS A 239 -9.77 19.99 -1.93
C LYS A 239 -8.49 19.27 -2.35
N LEU A 240 -8.60 18.27 -3.22
CA LEU A 240 -7.44 17.59 -3.81
C LEU A 240 -6.92 18.37 -5.04
N LEU A 241 -7.85 18.97 -5.79
CA LEU A 241 -7.58 19.75 -7.00
C LEU A 241 -8.10 21.17 -6.88
N VAL A 242 -7.45 22.10 -7.57
CA VAL A 242 -7.95 23.47 -7.77
C VAL A 242 -8.14 23.73 -9.26
N LYS A 243 -9.22 24.46 -9.60
CA LYS A 243 -9.44 24.96 -10.96
C LYS A 243 -9.02 26.43 -11.03
N ILE A 244 -8.30 26.77 -12.08
CA ILE A 244 -7.82 28.12 -12.35
C ILE A 244 -8.33 28.51 -13.73
N ASP A 245 -9.02 29.64 -13.83
CA ASP A 245 -9.49 30.17 -15.10
C ASP A 245 -8.28 30.61 -15.94
N ASP A 246 -8.30 30.30 -17.23
CA ASP A 246 -7.28 30.75 -18.17
C ASP A 246 -7.46 32.27 -18.39
N PRO A 247 -6.44 33.10 -18.08
CA PRO A 247 -6.53 34.56 -18.25
C PRO A 247 -6.72 34.98 -19.71
N ASP A 248 -6.30 34.13 -20.66
CA ASP A 248 -6.38 34.41 -22.10
C ASP A 248 -7.67 33.85 -22.74
N ASP A 249 -8.32 32.88 -22.10
CA ASP A 249 -9.56 32.24 -22.57
C ASP A 249 -10.51 31.91 -21.42
N GLY A 250 -11.52 32.75 -21.19
CA GLY A 250 -12.54 32.56 -20.15
C GLY A 250 -13.41 31.30 -20.31
N ARG A 251 -13.25 30.50 -21.36
CA ARG A 251 -13.90 29.19 -21.53
C ARG A 251 -12.99 28.03 -21.13
N ARG A 252 -11.71 28.28 -20.93
CA ARG A 252 -10.71 27.27 -20.59
C ARG A 252 -10.38 27.36 -19.11
N GLN A 253 -10.39 26.21 -18.46
CA GLN A 253 -10.00 26.07 -17.06
C GLN A 253 -8.85 25.09 -16.96
N PHE A 254 -7.76 25.55 -16.35
CA PHE A 254 -6.66 24.70 -15.92
C PHE A 254 -7.01 24.02 -14.60
N VAL A 255 -6.43 22.85 -14.40
CA VAL A 255 -6.54 22.08 -13.17
C VAL A 255 -5.13 21.87 -12.64
N GLU A 256 -4.94 22.16 -11.37
CA GLU A 256 -3.66 21.99 -10.66
C GLU A 256 -3.89 21.17 -9.39
N LEU A 257 -2.86 20.46 -8.93
CA LEU A 257 -2.91 19.83 -7.63
C LEU A 257 -2.88 20.92 -6.56
N THR A 258 -3.54 20.67 -5.43
CA THR A 258 -3.27 21.51 -4.26
C THR A 258 -1.85 21.24 -3.75
N PRO A 259 -1.15 22.23 -3.15
CA PRO A 259 0.21 22.03 -2.64
C PRO A 259 0.33 20.85 -1.68
N ASP A 260 -0.70 20.62 -0.86
CA ASP A 260 -0.79 19.45 0.01
C ASP A 260 -0.81 18.14 -0.78
N THR A 261 -1.68 18.06 -1.79
CA THR A 261 -1.80 16.85 -2.62
C THR A 261 -0.55 16.60 -3.43
N ALA A 262 0.09 17.65 -3.97
CA ALA A 262 1.36 17.55 -4.68
C ALA A 262 2.46 17.00 -3.78
N ALA A 263 2.61 17.53 -2.55
CA ALA A 263 3.59 17.03 -1.59
C ALA A 263 3.30 15.58 -1.16
N ARG A 264 2.03 15.19 -1.02
CA ARG A 264 1.66 13.79 -0.74
C ARG A 264 2.07 12.85 -1.88
N LEU A 265 1.81 13.25 -3.14
CA LEU A 265 2.19 12.46 -4.31
C LEU A 265 3.71 12.41 -4.48
N GLU A 266 4.41 13.51 -4.23
CA GLU A 266 5.87 13.56 -4.25
C GLU A 266 6.48 12.61 -3.22
N ASN A 267 5.97 12.59 -1.98
CA ASN A 267 6.42 11.65 -0.97
C ASN A 267 6.10 10.20 -1.33
N TYR A 268 4.90 9.96 -1.88
CA TYR A 268 4.46 8.64 -2.30
C TYR A 268 5.34 8.07 -3.42
N PHE A 269 5.68 8.88 -4.42
CA PHE A 269 6.55 8.47 -5.52
C PHE A 269 8.05 8.58 -5.21
N GLY A 270 8.44 9.44 -4.28
CA GLY A 270 9.82 9.73 -3.88
C GLY A 270 10.34 8.86 -2.74
N ALA A 271 9.50 7.97 -2.17
CA ALA A 271 9.96 6.92 -1.26
C ALA A 271 10.89 5.96 -2.03
N ASP A 272 12.18 6.29 -2.02
CA ASP A 272 13.21 5.61 -2.79
C ASP A 272 13.35 4.13 -2.46
N GLU A 273 13.52 3.35 -3.53
CA GLU A 273 14.11 2.02 -3.64
C GLU A 273 15.59 2.03 -3.19
N GLY A 274 15.84 2.38 -1.92
CA GLY A 274 17.20 2.55 -1.39
C GLY A 274 18.01 1.26 -1.32
N GLY A 275 18.88 1.03 -2.32
CA GLY A 275 20.16 0.33 -2.11
C GLY A 275 20.33 -1.07 -2.71
N MET A 276 20.06 -1.25 -4.02
CA MET A 276 20.86 -2.21 -4.80
C MET A 276 22.21 -1.56 -5.12
N GLN A 277 23.20 -1.72 -4.24
CA GLN A 277 24.60 -1.64 -4.66
C GLN A 277 25.15 -3.06 -4.67
N GLU A 278 25.37 -3.54 -5.89
CA GLU A 278 26.08 -4.78 -6.20
C GLU A 278 27.47 -4.76 -5.55
N GLY A 279 27.79 -5.84 -4.86
CA GLY A 279 29.10 -6.20 -4.35
C GLY A 279 29.20 -7.70 -4.24
#